data_AF-A0A4Y2A0C5-F1
#
_entry.id   AF-A0A4Y2A0C5-F1
#
_cell.length_a   1.000
_cell.length_b   1.000
_cell.length_c   1.000
_cell.angle_alpha   90.00
_cell.angle_beta   90.00
_cell.angle_gamma   90.00
#
_symmetry.space_group_name_H-M   'P 1'
#
loop_
_entity.id
_entity.type
_entity.pdbx_description
1 polymer ?
#
loop_
_entity_poly.entity_id
_entity_poly.type
_entity_poly.pdbx_seq_one_letter_code
_entity_poly.pdbx_strand_id
1 'polypeptide(L)'
;MQQTYVVKAGIPVILPSSFEGSPRNMRERCTDSISIFAKYSAPDLFITLTPNPKWPEITEILRPSEQTSDRPDLLTRVFNLKLKSLMDDLIDHAASGKSIAHV
;
A
#
# COMPACT_ATOMS: atom_id res chain seq x y z
N MET A 1 47.37 11.20 11.56
CA MET A 1 46.25 11.97 10.99
C MET A 1 45.50 11.02 10.06
N GLN A 2 44.23 10.68 10.36
CA GLN A 2 43.43 9.75 9.56
C GLN A 2 42.82 10.48 8.36
N GLN A 3 42.96 9.90 7.17
CA GLN A 3 42.36 10.37 5.92
C GLN A 3 40.85 10.11 5.94
N THR A 4 40.02 11.14 5.90
CA THR A 4 38.57 11.01 5.74
C THR A 4 38.24 10.64 4.29
N TYR A 5 37.67 9.46 4.09
CA TYR A 5 37.12 9.05 2.80
C TYR A 5 35.83 9.83 2.54
N VAL A 6 35.87 10.80 1.63
CA VAL A 6 34.68 11.53 1.18
C VAL A 6 33.93 10.63 0.20
N VAL A 7 32.79 10.09 0.62
CA VAL A 7 31.90 9.33 -0.27
C VAL A 7 31.34 10.30 -1.33
N LYS A 8 31.59 10.00 -2.61
CA LYS A 8 31.11 10.82 -3.73
C LYS A 8 29.59 10.68 -3.83
N ALA A 9 28.84 11.77 -3.65
CA ALA A 9 27.39 11.76 -3.78
C ALA A 9 26.96 11.40 -5.22
N GLY A 10 25.87 10.63 -5.35
CA GLY A 10 25.30 10.23 -6.64
C GLY A 10 24.65 11.39 -7.41
N ILE A 11 24.17 11.09 -8.62
CA ILE A 11 23.45 12.08 -9.46
C ILE A 11 22.02 12.24 -8.92
N PRO A 12 21.56 13.47 -8.61
CA PRO A 12 20.17 13.69 -8.23
C PRO A 12 19.27 13.41 -9.45
N VAL A 13 18.36 12.45 -9.33
CA VAL A 13 17.36 12.13 -10.34
C VAL A 13 15.99 12.45 -9.76
N ILE A 14 15.17 13.17 -10.52
CA ILE A 14 13.78 13.38 -10.12
C ILE A 14 12.97 12.18 -10.56
N LEU A 15 12.35 11.50 -9.60
CA LEU A 15 11.53 10.32 -9.88
C LEU A 15 10.33 10.70 -10.76
N PRO A 16 10.02 9.89 -11.80
CA PRO A 16 8.82 10.03 -12.61
C PRO A 16 7.57 9.68 -11.78
N SER A 17 6.39 10.06 -12.25
CA SER A 17 5.14 9.68 -11.57
C SER A 17 4.84 8.19 -11.65
N SER A 18 5.42 7.47 -12.61
CA SER A 18 5.34 6.01 -12.69
C SER A 18 6.06 5.29 -11.53
N PHE A 19 6.87 5.99 -10.74
CA PHE A 19 7.50 5.41 -9.55
C PHE A 19 6.52 5.44 -8.38
N GLU A 20 6.06 4.26 -7.96
CA GLU A 20 5.15 4.10 -6.82
C GLU A 20 5.72 4.73 -5.55
N GLY A 21 4.89 5.50 -4.85
CA GLY A 21 5.29 6.22 -3.63
C GLY A 21 6.12 7.48 -3.86
N SER A 22 6.47 7.85 -5.10
CA SER A 22 7.11 9.14 -5.38
C SER A 22 6.17 10.33 -5.06
N PRO A 23 6.72 11.52 -4.75
CA PRO A 23 5.90 12.71 -4.54
C PRO A 23 5.05 13.13 -5.74
N ARG A 24 5.41 12.69 -6.97
CA ARG A 24 4.58 12.90 -8.16
C ARG A 24 3.47 11.87 -8.26
N ASN A 25 3.78 10.58 -8.09
CA ASN A 25 2.79 9.50 -8.06
C ASN A 25 1.67 9.80 -7.04
N MET A 26 2.05 10.19 -5.83
CA MET A 26 1.09 10.48 -4.77
C MET A 26 0.20 11.68 -5.10
N ARG A 27 0.76 12.73 -5.74
CA ARG A 27 -0.03 13.89 -6.18
C ARG A 27 -1.01 13.52 -7.29
N GLU A 28 -0.55 12.79 -8.30
CA GLU A 28 -1.36 12.36 -9.44
C GLU A 28 -2.54 11.51 -8.98
N ARG A 29 -2.30 10.47 -8.18
CA ARG A 29 -3.35 9.62 -7.60
C ARG A 29 -4.38 10.40 -6.77
N CYS A 30 -3.93 11.40 -6.01
CA CYS A 30 -4.84 12.28 -5.26
C CYS A 30 -5.71 13.12 -6.21
N THR A 31 -5.10 13.74 -7.23
CA THR A 31 -5.83 14.52 -8.23
C THR A 31 -6.83 13.65 -8.99
N ASP A 32 -6.46 12.44 -9.38
CA ASP A 32 -7.35 11.50 -10.06
C ASP A 32 -8.53 11.11 -9.16
N SER A 33 -8.27 10.79 -7.89
CA SER A 33 -9.31 10.51 -6.89
C SER A 33 -10.30 11.67 -6.74
N ILE A 34 -9.80 12.91 -6.65
CA ILE A 34 -10.63 14.11 -6.57
C ILE A 34 -11.47 14.30 -7.85
N SER A 35 -10.89 14.00 -9.02
CA SER A 35 -11.62 14.09 -10.29
C SER A 35 -12.79 13.08 -10.37
N ILE A 36 -12.60 11.87 -9.81
CA ILE A 36 -13.66 10.87 -9.68
C ILE A 36 -14.77 11.40 -8.76
N PHE A 37 -14.42 11.97 -7.60
CA PHE A 37 -15.40 12.53 -6.66
C PHE A 37 -16.17 13.71 -7.25
N ALA A 38 -15.50 14.56 -8.04
CA ALA A 38 -16.17 15.66 -8.72
C ALA A 38 -17.19 15.18 -9.77
N LYS A 39 -16.90 14.06 -10.44
CA LYS A 39 -17.76 13.49 -11.48
C LYS A 39 -18.91 12.65 -10.94
N TYR A 40 -18.67 11.84 -9.92
CA TYR A 40 -19.60 10.83 -9.41
C TYR A 40 -20.14 11.14 -8.01
N SER A 41 -19.87 12.33 -7.48
CA SER A 41 -20.17 12.78 -6.12
C SER A 41 -19.35 12.09 -5.03
N ALA A 42 -19.59 12.48 -3.78
CA ALA A 42 -18.83 11.98 -2.63
C ALA A 42 -19.08 10.48 -2.41
N PRO A 43 -18.08 9.72 -1.89
CA PRO A 43 -18.26 8.32 -1.58
C PRO A 43 -19.24 8.13 -0.42
N ASP A 44 -20.12 7.13 -0.54
CA ASP A 44 -21.03 6.73 0.54
C ASP A 44 -20.33 5.90 1.63
N LEU A 45 -19.21 5.25 1.27
CA LEU A 45 -18.49 4.30 2.13
C LEU A 45 -16.99 4.59 2.14
N PHE A 46 -16.41 4.59 3.34
CA PHE A 46 -14.97 4.65 3.56
C PHE A 46 -14.52 3.43 4.38
N ILE A 47 -13.72 2.55 3.79
CA ILE A 47 -13.24 1.31 4.42
C ILE A 47 -11.78 1.50 4.86
N THR A 48 -11.50 1.22 6.13
CA THR A 48 -10.12 1.14 6.64
C THR A 48 -9.78 -0.31 6.96
N LEU A 49 -8.76 -0.86 6.30
CA LEU A 49 -8.21 -2.18 6.61
C LEU A 49 -6.91 -2.00 7.41
N THR A 50 -6.90 -2.50 8.64
CA THR A 50 -5.72 -2.45 9.51
C THR A 50 -5.04 -3.82 9.57
N PRO A 51 -3.71 -3.91 9.38
CA PRO A 51 -2.98 -5.16 9.59
C PRO A 51 -3.14 -5.67 11.03
N ASN A 52 -3.42 -6.96 11.21
CA ASN A 52 -3.54 -7.57 12.54
C ASN A 52 -2.46 -8.65 12.74
N PRO A 53 -1.53 -8.49 13.69
CA PRO A 53 -0.48 -9.47 13.96
C PRO A 53 -1.01 -10.80 14.53
N LYS A 54 -2.26 -10.82 15.05
CA LYS A 54 -2.90 -12.01 15.62
C LYS A 54 -3.61 -12.89 14.58
N TRP A 55 -3.47 -12.58 13.30
CA TRP A 55 -4.05 -13.42 12.26
C TRP A 55 -3.39 -14.82 12.26
N PRO A 56 -4.19 -15.89 12.11
CA PRO A 56 -3.68 -17.27 12.17
C PRO A 56 -2.59 -17.51 11.12
N GLU A 57 -2.73 -16.93 9.93
CA GLU A 57 -1.75 -17.03 8.84
C GLU A 57 -0.37 -16.46 9.22
N ILE A 58 -0.30 -15.60 10.23
CA ILE A 58 0.95 -15.05 10.77
C ILE A 58 1.43 -15.91 11.94
N THR A 59 0.55 -16.19 12.90
CA THR A 59 0.93 -16.90 14.13
C THR A 59 1.33 -18.35 13.89
N GLU A 60 0.79 -19.01 12.86
CA GLU A 60 1.16 -20.38 12.49
C GLU A 60 2.56 -20.49 11.89
N ILE A 61 3.06 -19.42 11.27
CA ILE A 61 4.38 -19.37 10.63
C ILE A 61 5.46 -18.88 11.61
N LEU A 62 5.08 -18.08 12.61
CA LEU A 62 5.99 -17.59 13.64
C LEU A 62 6.51 -18.72 14.51
N ARG A 63 7.82 -18.72 14.78
CA ARG A 63 8.40 -19.61 15.78
C ARG A 63 7.94 -19.21 17.18
N PRO A 64 7.89 -20.13 18.16
CA PRO A 64 7.42 -19.82 19.52
C PRO A 64 8.15 -18.66 20.21
N SER A 65 9.37 -18.34 19.78
CA SER A 65 10.19 -17.25 20.32
C SER A 65 10.21 -15.98 19.46
N GLU A 66 9.57 -15.98 18.29
CA GLU A 66 9.54 -14.84 17.38
C GLU A 66 8.27 -14.03 17.55
N GLN A 67 8.41 -12.71 17.54
CA GLN A 67 7.29 -11.78 17.50
C GLN A 67 7.03 -11.32 16.07
N THR A 68 5.79 -10.88 15.78
CA THR A 68 5.46 -10.33 14.46
C THR A 68 6.32 -9.12 14.09
N SER A 69 6.79 -8.35 15.08
CA SER A 69 7.74 -7.25 14.88
C SER A 69 9.09 -7.69 14.33
N ASP A 70 9.50 -8.92 14.61
CA ASP A 70 10.76 -9.50 14.14
C ASP A 70 10.65 -9.97 12.68
N ARG A 71 9.41 -10.18 12.21
CA ARG A 71 9.07 -10.61 10.86
C ARG A 71 8.01 -9.72 10.21
N PRO A 72 8.34 -8.44 9.94
CA PRO A 72 7.39 -7.51 9.33
C PRO A 72 6.98 -7.95 7.92
N ASP A 73 7.83 -8.74 7.24
CA ASP A 73 7.54 -9.33 5.93
C ASP A 73 6.28 -10.21 5.94
N LEU A 74 6.05 -11.00 7.00
CA LEU A 74 4.85 -11.83 7.14
C LEU A 74 3.60 -10.98 7.24
N LEU A 75 3.64 -9.97 8.12
CA LEU A 75 2.52 -9.07 8.33
C LEU A 75 2.17 -8.34 7.02
N THR A 76 3.17 -7.78 6.34
CA THR A 76 2.98 -7.09 5.05
C THR A 76 2.44 -8.04 3.98
N ARG A 77 2.93 -9.28 3.91
CA ARG A 77 2.47 -10.26 2.90
C ARG A 77 1.03 -10.69 3.14
N VAL A 78 0.68 -11.06 4.37
CA VAL A 78 -0.70 -11.46 4.73
C VAL A 78 -1.66 -10.29 4.55
N PHE A 79 -1.26 -9.09 4.97
CA PHE A 79 -2.05 -7.87 4.74
C PHE A 79 -2.29 -7.63 3.25
N ASN A 80 -1.26 -7.72 2.40
CA ASN A 80 -1.40 -7.53 0.96
C ASN A 80 -2.34 -8.57 0.32
N LEU A 81 -2.28 -9.84 0.76
CA LEU A 81 -3.20 -10.87 0.28
C LEU A 81 -4.66 -10.58 0.67
N LYS A 82 -4.91 -10.18 1.92
CA LYS A 82 -6.25 -9.82 2.38
C LYS A 82 -6.77 -8.56 1.68
N LEU A 83 -5.90 -7.57 1.44
CA LEU A 83 -6.24 -6.36 0.69
C LEU A 83 -6.63 -6.71 -0.76
N LYS A 84 -5.87 -7.58 -1.44
CA LYS A 84 -6.21 -8.05 -2.79
C LYS A 84 -7.56 -8.76 -2.82
N SER A 85 -7.78 -9.71 -1.91
CA SER A 85 -9.07 -10.41 -1.80
C SER A 85 -10.25 -9.43 -1.62
N LEU A 86 -10.08 -8.40 -0.78
CA LEU A 86 -11.11 -7.37 -0.61
C LEU A 86 -11.34 -6.57 -1.90
N MET A 87 -10.28 -6.19 -2.61
CA MET A 87 -10.40 -5.45 -3.86
C MET A 87 -11.10 -6.29 -4.95
N ASP A 88 -10.77 -7.58 -5.04
CA ASP A 88 -11.43 -8.52 -5.97
C ASP A 88 -12.93 -8.63 -5.64
N ASP A 89 -13.31 -8.70 -4.36
CA ASP A 89 -14.71 -8.75 -3.95
C ASP A 89 -15.49 -7.46 -4.26
N LEU A 90 -14.83 -6.30 -4.11
CA LEU A 90 -15.44 -4.99 -4.36
C LEU A 90 -15.53 -4.67 -5.86
N ILE A 91 -14.53 -5.06 -6.65
CA ILE A 91 -14.40 -4.65 -8.06
C ILE A 91 -14.94 -5.72 -9.00
N ASP A 92 -14.57 -6.99 -8.80
CA ASP A 92 -14.83 -8.07 -9.75
C ASP A 92 -16.09 -8.86 -9.39
N HIS A 93 -16.30 -9.16 -8.10
CA HIS A 93 -17.48 -9.88 -7.66
C HIS A 93 -18.71 -8.97 -7.45
N ALA A 94 -18.54 -7.66 -7.65
CA ALA A 94 -19.60 -6.65 -7.56
C ALA A 94 -20.42 -6.74 -6.26
N ALA A 95 -19.78 -7.11 -5.13
CA ALA A 95 -20.46 -7.21 -3.84
C ALA A 95 -21.11 -5.88 -3.42
N SER A 96 -20.59 -4.76 -3.94
CA SER A 96 -21.13 -3.40 -3.76
C SER A 96 -21.66 -2.78 -5.06
N GLY A 97 -21.93 -3.58 -6.09
CA GLY A 97 -22.27 -3.12 -7.43
C GLY A 97 -21.05 -3.07 -8.38
N LYS A 98 -21.29 -2.74 -9.65
CA LYS A 98 -20.24 -2.74 -10.68
C LYS A 98 -19.32 -1.51 -10.52
N SER A 99 -18.01 -1.74 -10.49
CA SER A 99 -17.02 -0.65 -10.48
C SER A 99 -17.10 0.21 -11.75
N ILE A 100 -17.23 1.53 -11.58
CA ILE A 100 -17.35 2.52 -12.67
C ILE A 100 -16.03 3.27 -12.91
N ALA A 101 -15.22 3.45 -11.86
CA ALA A 101 -13.92 4.11 -11.92
C ALA A 101 -13.03 3.62 -10.76
N HIS A 102 -11.72 3.54 -10.98
CA HIS A 102 -10.70 3.23 -9.98
C HIS A 102 -9.38 3.96 -10.31
N VAL A 103 -8.50 4.11 -9.32
CA VAL A 103 -7.16 4.74 -9.40
C VAL A 103 -6.08 3.72 -9.08
#